data_AF-X6MA22-F1
#
_entry.id   AF-X6MA22-F1
#
_cell.length_a   1.000
_cell.length_b   1.000
_cell.length_c   1.000
_cell.angle_alpha   90.00
_cell.angle_beta   90.00
_cell.angle_gamma   90.00
#
_symmetry.space_group_name_H-M   'P 1'
#
loop_
_entity.id
_entity.type
_entity.pdbx_description
1 polymer ?
#
loop_
_entity_poly.entity_id
_entity_poly.type
_entity_poly.pdbx_seq_one_letter_code
_entity_poly.pdbx_strand_id
1 'polypeptide(L)'
;ANLLGHLVCPVTTNNLKCLRYVLESEMVTPKTHARAFDEALNMAMLYQNVEGLRVLMKAKYESDRDKETKEYGARQIKERSQSEELLEYLKKQEHYGMVMTTLCDVMIAMMKDHKKVSNEVLNVCWLFDKTKMWTAMYDTCKQLLQVDSLSEDVHAYKWLEEHLLKNTELSTMIIVMVMIMVMVMVMVMIMVI
;
A
#
# COMPACT_ATOMS: atom_id res chain seq x y z
N ALA A 1 22.28 2.43 -30.65
CA ALA A 1 20.91 2.54 -30.10
C ALA A 1 20.29 1.16 -30.14
N ASN A 2 19.51 0.79 -29.12
CA ASN A 2 18.76 -0.47 -29.09
C ASN A 2 17.40 -0.31 -29.81
N LEU A 3 16.65 -1.41 -29.97
CA LEU A 3 15.35 -1.42 -30.65
C LEU A 3 14.39 -0.35 -30.11
N LEU A 4 14.21 -0.25 -28.79
CA LEU A 4 13.33 0.74 -28.17
C LEU A 4 13.80 2.17 -28.47
N GLY A 5 15.10 2.42 -28.42
CA GLY A 5 15.71 3.69 -28.81
C GLY A 5 15.38 4.08 -30.25
N HIS A 6 15.50 3.15 -31.19
CA HIS A 6 15.15 3.41 -32.60
C HIS A 6 13.66 3.71 -32.81
N LEU A 7 12.78 3.10 -32.00
CA LEU A 7 11.34 3.31 -32.07
C LEU A 7 10.89 4.67 -31.52
N VAL A 8 11.66 5.30 -30.63
CA VAL A 8 11.40 6.65 -30.10
C VAL A 8 12.24 7.75 -30.73
N CYS A 9 13.25 7.41 -31.53
CA CYS A 9 14.14 8.37 -32.14
C CYS A 9 13.51 8.99 -33.40
N PRO A 10 13.26 10.32 -33.44
CA PRO A 10 12.68 11.00 -34.60
C PRO A 10 13.53 10.92 -35.87
N VAL A 11 14.84 10.76 -35.73
CA VAL A 11 15.78 10.70 -36.86
C VAL A 11 15.99 9.30 -37.42
N THR A 12 15.44 8.26 -36.80
CA THR A 12 15.49 6.90 -37.34
C THR A 12 14.10 6.39 -37.74
N THR A 13 13.40 5.69 -36.85
CA THR A 13 12.18 4.96 -37.20
C THR A 13 10.94 5.66 -36.65
N ASN A 14 11.04 6.25 -35.45
CA ASN A 14 9.97 6.95 -34.75
C ASN A 14 8.59 6.26 -34.83
N ASN A 15 8.56 4.96 -34.57
CA ASN A 15 7.35 4.15 -34.72
C ASN A 15 6.74 3.85 -33.35
N LEU A 16 6.02 4.84 -32.83
CA LEU A 16 5.36 4.77 -31.52
C LEU A 16 4.24 3.72 -31.45
N LYS A 17 3.70 3.29 -32.60
CA LYS A 17 2.72 2.19 -32.66
C LYS A 17 3.41 0.85 -32.39
N CYS A 18 4.54 0.60 -33.05
CA CYS A 18 5.35 -0.59 -32.78
C CYS A 18 5.92 -0.56 -31.37
N LEU A 19 6.31 0.61 -30.85
CA LEU A 19 6.72 0.74 -29.45
C LEU A 19 5.62 0.27 -28.50
N ARG A 20 4.38 0.79 -28.65
CA ARG A 20 3.24 0.35 -27.83
C ARG A 20 3.03 -1.15 -27.95
N TYR A 21 3.00 -1.68 -29.17
CA TYR A 21 2.79 -3.11 -29.39
C TYR A 21 3.84 -3.98 -28.68
N VAL A 22 5.12 -3.64 -28.78
CA VAL A 22 6.20 -4.41 -28.14
C VAL A 22 6.12 -4.35 -26.61
N LEU A 23 5.65 -3.24 -26.05
CA LEU A 23 5.48 -3.07 -24.60
C LEU A 23 4.21 -3.76 -24.08
N GLU A 24 3.09 -3.61 -24.79
CA GLU A 24 1.79 -4.20 -24.44
C GLU A 24 1.75 -5.71 -24.64
N SER A 25 2.54 -6.25 -25.58
CA SER A 25 2.69 -7.70 -25.78
C SER A 25 3.66 -8.37 -24.79
N GLU A 26 4.20 -7.61 -23.83
CA GLU A 26 5.21 -8.05 -22.85
C GLU A 26 6.50 -8.65 -23.44
N MET A 27 6.72 -8.50 -24.76
CA MET A 27 7.95 -8.95 -25.43
C MET A 27 9.19 -8.26 -24.86
N VAL A 28 9.04 -6.99 -24.45
CA VAL A 28 10.08 -6.22 -23.76
C VAL A 28 9.45 -5.53 -22.55
N THR A 29 9.87 -5.91 -21.34
CA THR A 29 9.39 -5.29 -20.10
C THR A 29 10.46 -4.42 -19.45
N PRO A 30 10.09 -3.34 -18.73
CA PRO A 30 11.02 -2.47 -18.01
C PRO A 30 11.89 -3.24 -17.00
N LYS A 31 11.35 -4.29 -16.36
CA LYS A 31 12.07 -5.10 -15.37
C LYS A 31 13.21 -5.91 -15.98
N THR A 32 12.94 -6.65 -17.06
CA THR A 32 13.94 -7.53 -17.65
C THR A 32 14.89 -6.78 -18.59
N HIS A 33 14.47 -5.61 -19.09
CA HIS A 33 15.23 -4.82 -20.05
C HIS A 33 15.48 -3.38 -19.58
N ALA A 34 15.76 -3.19 -18.29
CA ALA A 34 15.93 -1.88 -17.66
C ALA A 34 16.90 -0.97 -18.41
N ARG A 35 18.08 -1.49 -18.78
CA ARG A 35 19.08 -0.76 -19.56
C ARG A 35 18.54 -0.29 -20.91
N ALA A 36 17.79 -1.14 -21.62
CA ALA A 36 17.24 -0.77 -22.92
C ALA A 36 16.17 0.33 -22.79
N PHE A 37 15.39 0.27 -21.71
CA PHE A 37 14.40 1.26 -21.34
C PHE A 37 15.02 2.62 -20.99
N ASP A 38 16.06 2.65 -20.17
CA ASP A 38 16.72 3.89 -19.77
C ASP A 38 17.44 4.54 -20.96
N GLU A 39 18.08 3.75 -21.83
CA GLU A 39 18.64 4.24 -23.10
C GLU A 39 17.57 4.83 -24.03
N ALA A 40 16.39 4.21 -24.10
CA ALA A 40 15.27 4.72 -24.90
C ALA A 40 14.63 5.98 -24.29
N LEU A 41 14.50 6.06 -22.96
CA LEU A 41 14.04 7.27 -22.26
C LEU A 41 14.99 8.43 -22.51
N ASN A 42 16.30 8.20 -22.38
CA ASN A 42 17.33 9.20 -22.68
C ASN A 42 17.26 9.66 -24.14
N MET A 43 17.00 8.75 -25.07
CA MET A 43 16.82 9.08 -26.49
C MET A 43 15.55 9.91 -26.73
N ALA A 44 14.42 9.52 -26.12
CA ALA A 44 13.18 10.29 -26.21
C ALA A 44 13.33 11.70 -25.61
N MET A 45 14.05 11.84 -24.49
CA MET A 45 14.36 13.15 -23.89
C MET A 45 15.27 13.99 -24.77
N LEU A 46 16.37 13.41 -25.29
CA LEU A 46 17.34 14.10 -26.14
C LEU A 46 16.68 14.73 -27.36
N TYR A 47 15.75 14.01 -27.99
CA TYR A 47 15.03 14.47 -29.18
C TYR A 47 13.67 15.11 -28.87
N GLN A 48 13.36 15.34 -27.59
CA GLN A 48 12.09 15.92 -27.14
C GLN A 48 10.85 15.22 -27.72
N ASN A 49 10.93 13.89 -27.91
CA ASN A 49 9.80 13.08 -28.34
C ASN A 49 8.86 12.83 -27.17
N VAL A 50 8.02 13.82 -26.86
CA VAL A 50 7.10 13.82 -25.72
C VAL A 50 6.16 12.61 -25.74
N GLU A 51 5.70 12.21 -26.92
CA GLU A 51 4.82 11.05 -27.07
C GLU A 51 5.55 9.73 -26.80
N GLY A 52 6.78 9.57 -27.29
CA GLY A 52 7.62 8.42 -26.98
C GLY A 52 7.98 8.35 -25.49
N LEU A 53 8.29 9.49 -24.88
CA LEU A 53 8.53 9.60 -23.45
C LEU A 53 7.31 9.17 -22.63
N ARG A 54 6.11 9.64 -23.01
CA ARG A 54 4.86 9.28 -22.34
C ARG A 54 4.59 7.77 -22.39
N VAL A 55 4.81 7.14 -23.55
CA VAL A 55 4.62 5.69 -23.72
C VAL A 55 5.60 4.90 -22.86
N LEU A 56 6.89 5.25 -22.88
CA LEU A 56 7.91 4.58 -22.08
C LEU A 56 7.68 4.77 -20.58
N MET A 57 7.35 5.98 -20.14
CA MET A 57 7.06 6.26 -18.73
C MET A 57 5.85 5.47 -18.25
N LYS A 58 4.75 5.45 -19.04
CA LYS A 58 3.55 4.67 -18.69
C LYS A 58 3.89 3.20 -18.46
N ALA A 59 4.62 2.57 -19.38
CA ALA A 59 5.03 1.17 -19.24
C ALA A 59 5.94 0.92 -18.02
N LYS A 60 6.87 1.85 -17.72
CA LYS A 60 7.73 1.78 -16.53
C LYS A 60 6.90 1.84 -15.24
N TYR A 61 6.00 2.82 -15.13
CA TYR A 61 5.11 2.96 -13.98
C TYR A 61 4.17 1.77 -13.79
N GLU A 62 3.57 1.24 -14.86
CA GLU A 62 2.71 0.06 -14.78
C GLU A 62 3.49 -1.15 -14.27
N SER A 63 4.72 -1.37 -14.75
CA SER A 63 5.58 -2.46 -14.30
C SER A 63 6.01 -2.32 -12.83
N ASP A 64 6.30 -1.09 -12.38
CA ASP A 64 6.66 -0.78 -11.00
C ASP A 64 5.45 -0.98 -10.07
N ARG A 65 4.27 -0.48 -10.45
CA ARG A 65 3.03 -0.71 -9.70
C ARG A 65 2.69 -2.20 -9.59
N ASP A 66 2.87 -2.96 -10.66
CA ASP A 66 2.66 -4.41 -10.64
C ASP A 66 3.69 -5.13 -9.76
N LYS A 67 4.92 -4.59 -9.65
CA LYS A 67 5.92 -5.07 -8.69
C LYS A 67 5.45 -4.84 -7.27
N GLU A 68 5.10 -3.60 -6.95
CA GLU A 68 4.68 -3.20 -5.61
C GLU A 68 3.45 -4.00 -5.17
N THR A 69 2.47 -4.18 -6.06
CA THR A 69 1.25 -4.95 -5.78
C THR A 69 1.57 -6.43 -5.50
N LYS A 70 2.47 -7.05 -6.29
CA LYS A 70 2.90 -8.44 -6.07
C LYS A 70 3.71 -8.62 -4.80
N GLU A 71 4.68 -7.73 -4.54
CA GLU A 71 5.49 -7.76 -3.33
C GLU A 71 4.66 -7.48 -2.07
N TYR A 72 3.66 -6.61 -2.19
CA TYR A 72 2.66 -6.37 -1.16
C TYR A 72 1.83 -7.63 -0.89
N GLY A 73 1.27 -8.27 -1.93
CA GLY A 73 0.52 -9.52 -1.77
C GLY A 73 1.34 -10.64 -1.14
N ALA A 74 2.61 -10.79 -1.55
CA ALA A 74 3.51 -11.80 -0.99
C ALA A 74 3.82 -11.55 0.50
N ARG A 75 4.09 -10.29 0.88
CA ARG A 75 4.29 -9.92 2.30
C ARG A 75 3.05 -10.21 3.13
N GLN A 76 1.86 -9.87 2.63
CA GLN A 76 0.61 -10.11 3.36
C GLN A 76 0.31 -11.59 3.59
N ILE A 77 0.54 -12.43 2.58
CA ILE A 77 0.37 -13.88 2.73
C ILE A 77 1.30 -14.41 3.82
N LYS A 78 2.55 -13.94 3.84
CA LYS A 78 3.55 -14.34 4.84
C LYS A 78 3.14 -13.91 6.25
N GLU A 79 2.83 -12.63 6.46
CA GLU A 79 2.43 -12.09 7.77
C GLU A 79 1.18 -12.77 8.32
N ARG A 80 0.19 -12.99 7.44
CA ARG A 80 -1.03 -13.71 7.80
C ARG A 80 -0.73 -15.16 8.21
N SER A 81 0.08 -15.87 7.42
CA SER A 81 0.46 -17.25 7.72
C SER A 81 1.18 -17.36 9.08
N GLN A 82 2.07 -16.42 9.39
CA GLN A 82 2.78 -16.39 10.67
C GLN A 82 1.84 -16.09 11.85
N SER A 83 0.91 -15.16 11.65
CA SER A 83 -0.10 -14.81 12.66
C SER A 83 -1.07 -15.96 12.93
N GLU A 84 -1.49 -16.67 11.87
CA GLU A 84 -2.34 -17.87 11.97
C GLU A 84 -1.60 -19.00 12.70
N GLU A 85 -0.34 -19.27 12.36
CA GLU A 85 0.49 -20.26 13.04
C GLU A 85 0.66 -19.94 14.54
N LEU A 86 1.00 -18.69 14.87
CA LEU A 86 1.11 -18.26 16.27
C LEU A 86 -0.21 -18.47 17.01
N LEU A 87 -1.34 -18.10 16.41
CA LEU A 87 -2.65 -18.28 17.01
C LEU A 87 -2.98 -19.77 17.24
N GLU A 88 -2.59 -20.66 16.31
CA GLU A 88 -2.75 -22.11 16.49
C GLU A 88 -1.94 -22.66 17.67
N TYR A 89 -0.72 -22.18 17.88
CA TYR A 89 0.07 -22.56 19.06
C TYR A 89 -0.51 -21.99 20.36
N LEU A 90 -1.01 -20.75 20.33
CA LEU A 90 -1.67 -20.14 21.48
C LEU A 90 -2.95 -20.90 21.88
N LYS A 91 -3.74 -21.39 20.91
CA LYS A 91 -4.93 -22.21 21.15
C LYS A 91 -4.66 -23.51 21.92
N LYS A 92 -3.42 -24.01 21.91
CA LYS A 92 -3.01 -25.22 22.65
C LYS A 92 -2.71 -24.95 24.13
N GLN A 93 -2.65 -23.68 24.55
CA GLN A 93 -2.35 -23.31 25.94
C GLN A 93 -3.62 -23.30 26.79
N GLU A 94 -3.52 -23.72 28.06
CA GLU A 94 -4.65 -23.80 29.00
C GLU A 94 -5.34 -22.45 29.24
N HIS A 95 -4.60 -21.34 29.09
CA HIS A 95 -5.09 -19.98 29.33
C HIS A 95 -5.27 -19.15 28.06
N TYR A 96 -5.42 -19.80 26.90
CA TYR A 96 -5.56 -19.14 25.59
C TYR A 96 -6.52 -17.94 25.60
N GLY A 97 -7.75 -18.16 26.07
CA GLY A 97 -8.79 -17.12 26.07
C GLY A 97 -8.39 -15.90 26.91
N MET A 98 -7.87 -16.13 28.12
CA MET A 98 -7.43 -15.06 29.02
C MET A 98 -6.25 -14.27 28.42
N VAL A 99 -5.26 -14.97 27.86
CA VAL A 99 -4.10 -14.35 27.21
C VAL A 99 -4.54 -13.48 26.03
N MET A 100 -5.39 -14.01 25.15
CA MET A 100 -5.85 -13.27 23.98
C MET A 100 -6.74 -12.08 24.32
N THR A 101 -7.66 -12.23 25.29
CA THR A 101 -8.46 -11.10 25.77
C THR A 101 -7.57 -10.00 26.34
N THR A 102 -6.57 -10.37 27.17
CA THR A 102 -5.62 -9.42 27.76
C THR A 102 -4.80 -8.71 26.69
N LEU A 103 -4.30 -9.44 25.68
CA LEU A 103 -3.57 -8.86 24.56
C LEU A 103 -4.43 -7.86 23.80
N CYS A 104 -5.68 -8.20 23.48
CA CYS A 104 -6.60 -7.27 22.83
C CYS A 104 -6.83 -6.02 23.68
N ASP A 105 -7.02 -6.16 25.00
CA ASP A 105 -7.22 -5.02 25.89
C ASP A 105 -6.01 -4.09 25.94
N VAL A 106 -4.80 -4.65 26.02
CA VAL A 106 -3.54 -3.89 25.97
C VAL A 106 -3.41 -3.16 24.63
N MET A 107 -3.67 -3.84 23.51
CA MET A 107 -3.60 -3.22 22.18
C MET A 107 -4.59 -2.07 22.03
N ILE A 108 -5.80 -2.23 22.57
CA ILE A 108 -6.82 -1.17 22.56
C ILE A 108 -6.39 0.02 23.41
N ALA A 109 -5.82 -0.21 24.60
CA ALA A 109 -5.29 0.86 25.43
C ALA A 109 -4.17 1.62 24.70
N MET A 110 -3.25 0.90 24.05
CA MET A 110 -2.17 1.52 23.27
C MET A 110 -2.69 2.37 22.09
N MET A 111 -3.73 1.92 21.39
CA MET A 111 -4.36 2.69 20.31
C MET A 111 -5.00 3.98 20.84
N LYS A 112 -5.72 3.90 21.97
CA LYS A 112 -6.35 5.06 22.63
C LYS A 112 -5.32 6.06 23.15
N ASP A 113 -4.17 5.58 23.61
CA ASP A 113 -3.06 6.41 24.07
C ASP A 113 -2.16 6.91 22.93
N HIS A 114 -2.55 6.64 21.67
CA HIS A 114 -1.80 6.95 20.45
C HIS A 114 -0.34 6.48 20.49
N LYS A 115 -0.10 5.31 21.08
CA LYS A 115 1.21 4.67 21.14
C LYS A 115 1.45 3.81 19.91
N LYS A 116 2.73 3.54 19.63
CA LYS A 116 3.12 2.62 18.56
C LYS A 116 2.66 1.20 18.91
N VAL A 117 1.90 0.59 18.01
CA VAL A 117 1.41 -0.78 18.11
C VAL A 117 2.29 -1.75 17.31
N SER A 118 2.44 -2.99 17.78
CA SER A 118 3.09 -4.06 16.99
C SER A 118 2.09 -4.62 15.98
N ASN A 119 2.52 -4.74 14.73
CA ASN A 119 1.70 -5.23 13.62
C ASN A 119 1.37 -6.71 13.79
N GLU A 120 2.32 -7.49 14.26
CA GLU A 120 2.19 -8.92 14.51
C GLU A 120 1.17 -9.20 15.60
N VAL A 121 1.27 -8.48 16.73
CA VAL A 121 0.30 -8.61 17.83
C VAL A 121 -1.07 -8.11 17.41
N LEU A 122 -1.15 -6.99 16.66
CA LEU A 122 -2.40 -6.47 16.14
C LEU A 122 -3.08 -7.46 15.18
N ASN A 123 -2.32 -8.07 14.27
CA ASN A 123 -2.82 -9.09 13.34
C ASN A 123 -3.37 -10.30 14.10
N VAL A 124 -2.67 -10.78 15.14
CA VAL A 124 -3.15 -11.90 15.98
C VAL A 124 -4.41 -11.52 16.76
N CYS A 125 -4.45 -10.34 17.39
CA CYS A 125 -5.64 -9.83 18.07
C CYS A 125 -6.84 -9.68 17.11
N TRP A 126 -6.59 -9.25 15.87
CA TRP A 126 -7.61 -9.13 14.84
C TRP A 126 -8.19 -10.48 14.42
N LEU A 127 -7.35 -11.52 14.31
CA LEU A 127 -7.80 -12.89 14.02
C LEU A 127 -8.61 -13.48 15.18
N PHE A 128 -8.32 -13.09 16.43
CA PHE A 128 -9.03 -13.56 17.61
C PHE A 128 -10.39 -12.88 17.80
N ASP A 129 -10.43 -11.54 17.80
CA ASP A 129 -11.67 -10.77 18.01
C ASP A 129 -11.71 -9.56 17.09
N LYS A 130 -12.06 -9.84 15.83
CA LYS A 130 -12.19 -8.83 14.77
C LYS A 130 -13.13 -7.71 15.15
N THR A 131 -14.27 -8.03 15.77
CA THR A 131 -15.31 -7.04 16.09
C THR A 131 -14.79 -6.05 17.12
N LYS A 132 -14.17 -6.54 18.20
CA LYS A 132 -13.62 -5.68 19.26
C LYS A 132 -12.49 -4.80 18.76
N MET A 133 -11.56 -5.37 18.00
CA MET A 133 -10.43 -4.61 17.42
C MET A 133 -10.90 -3.60 16.38
N TRP A 134 -11.89 -3.95 15.56
CA TRP A 134 -12.52 -3.03 14.61
C TRP A 134 -13.14 -1.84 15.32
N THR A 135 -13.99 -2.08 16.31
CA THR A 135 -14.66 -1.00 17.05
C THR A 135 -13.64 -0.05 17.68
N ALA A 136 -12.61 -0.59 18.35
CA ALA A 136 -11.59 0.24 18.97
C ALA A 136 -10.80 1.10 17.96
N MET A 137 -10.43 0.53 16.82
CA MET A 137 -9.71 1.24 15.77
C MET A 137 -10.59 2.29 15.08
N TYR A 138 -11.87 1.96 14.83
CA TYR A 138 -12.86 2.89 14.30
C TYR A 138 -13.04 4.09 15.23
N ASP A 139 -13.27 3.83 16.52
CA ASP A 139 -13.45 4.89 17.52
C ASP A 139 -12.20 5.77 17.64
N THR A 140 -11.01 5.17 17.61
CA THR A 140 -9.73 5.91 17.64
C THR A 140 -9.58 6.80 16.43
N CYS A 141 -9.84 6.28 15.22
CA CYS A 141 -9.78 7.09 14.01
C CYS A 141 -10.85 8.18 14.00
N LYS A 142 -12.05 7.90 14.51
CA LYS A 142 -13.12 8.89 14.63
C LYS A 142 -12.72 10.04 15.56
N GLN A 143 -12.04 9.74 16.67
CA GLN A 143 -11.51 10.75 17.59
C GLN A 143 -10.39 11.57 16.92
N LEU A 144 -9.46 10.91 16.24
CA LEU A 144 -8.35 11.57 15.56
C LEU A 144 -8.78 12.38 14.34
N LEU A 145 -9.92 12.04 13.72
CA LEU A 145 -10.47 12.70 12.53
C LEU A 145 -11.60 13.69 12.86
N GLN A 146 -11.67 14.20 14.10
CA GLN A 146 -12.64 15.24 14.44
C GLN A 146 -12.34 16.55 13.69
N VAL A 147 -13.33 17.01 12.91
CA VAL A 147 -13.25 18.16 12.00
C VAL A 147 -12.79 19.43 12.69
N ASP A 148 -13.26 19.64 13.92
CA ASP A 148 -13.04 20.88 14.66
C ASP A 148 -11.63 20.99 15.25
N SER A 149 -10.92 19.87 15.43
CA SER A 149 -9.59 19.82 16.07
C SER A 149 -8.48 19.24 15.17
N LEU A 150 -8.81 18.78 13.96
CA LEU A 150 -7.84 18.16 13.04
C LEU A 150 -6.68 19.09 12.67
N SER A 151 -6.96 20.39 12.52
CA SER A 151 -5.94 21.41 12.23
C SER A 151 -5.04 21.71 13.42
N GLU A 152 -5.50 21.40 14.64
CA GLU A 152 -4.80 21.69 15.89
C GLU A 152 -3.83 20.57 16.28
N ASP A 153 -4.11 19.32 15.88
CA ASP A 153 -3.29 18.15 16.19
C ASP A 153 -2.71 17.46 14.94
N VAL A 154 -1.65 18.06 14.39
CA VAL A 154 -0.88 17.48 13.28
C VAL A 154 -0.23 16.14 13.66
N HIS A 155 0.02 15.90 14.95
CA HIS A 155 0.65 14.66 15.42
C HIS A 155 -0.32 13.48 15.37
N ALA A 156 -1.60 13.70 15.64
CA ALA A 156 -2.69 12.74 15.47
C ALA A 156 -2.79 12.22 14.02
N TYR A 157 -2.77 13.14 13.05
CA TYR A 157 -2.80 12.77 11.62
C TYR A 157 -1.55 12.00 11.20
N LYS A 158 -0.37 12.43 11.66
CA LYS A 158 0.89 11.73 11.36
C LYS A 158 0.92 10.33 11.95
N TRP A 159 0.35 10.13 13.15
CA TRP A 159 0.22 8.80 13.74
C TRP A 159 -0.65 7.87 12.88
N LEU A 160 -1.82 8.36 12.43
CA LEU A 160 -2.69 7.64 11.48
C LEU A 160 -1.96 7.28 10.19
N GLU A 161 -1.22 8.24 9.65
CA GLU A 161 -0.48 8.05 8.41
C GLU A 161 0.58 6.95 8.55
N GLU A 162 1.38 7.00 9.61
CA GLU A 162 2.48 6.07 9.87
C GLU A 162 2.01 4.66 10.25
N HIS A 163 0.96 4.54 11.07
CA HIS A 163 0.59 3.27 11.69
C HIS A 163 -0.57 2.56 11.00
N LEU A 164 -1.38 3.28 10.22
CA LEU A 164 -2.59 2.73 9.61
C LEU A 164 -2.61 2.90 8.08
N LEU A 165 -2.27 4.08 7.54
CA LEU A 165 -2.41 4.34 6.09
C LEU A 165 -1.21 3.86 5.26
N LYS A 166 0.01 4.08 5.74
CA LYS A 166 1.24 3.64 5.05
C LYS A 166 1.76 2.29 5.53
N ASN A 167 1.05 1.68 6.48
CA ASN A 167 1.49 0.45 7.09
C ASN A 167 1.12 -0.76 6.22
N THR A 168 2.10 -1.25 5.47
CA THR A 168 1.93 -2.38 4.54
C THR A 168 1.89 -3.75 5.21
N GLU A 169 2.18 -3.81 6.51
CA GLU A 169 2.28 -5.07 7.28
C GLU A 169 0.95 -5.45 7.96
N LEU A 170 -0.03 -4.55 7.94
CA LEU A 170 -1.38 -4.86 8.38
C LEU A 170 -2.08 -5.80 7.39
N SER A 171 -2.91 -6.68 7.93
CA SER A 171 -3.75 -7.57 7.12
C SER A 171 -4.61 -6.77 6.13
N THR A 172 -4.82 -7.28 4.91
CA THR A 172 -5.56 -6.61 3.82
C THR A 172 -6.93 -6.09 4.26
N MET A 173 -7.62 -6.82 5.15
CA MET A 173 -8.91 -6.40 5.68
C MET A 173 -8.82 -5.14 6.55
N ILE A 174 -7.76 -5.01 7.37
CA ILE A 174 -7.55 -3.83 8.21
C ILE A 174 -7.33 -2.61 7.31
N ILE A 175 -6.46 -2.72 6.31
CA ILE A 175 -6.12 -1.63 5.40
C ILE A 175 -7.33 -1.18 4.59
N VAL A 176 -8.06 -2.10 3.97
CA VAL A 176 -9.27 -1.76 3.19
C VAL A 176 -10.30 -1.05 4.07
N MET A 177 -10.51 -1.51 5.31
CA MET A 177 -11.47 -0.90 6.21
C MET A 177 -11.01 0.48 6.71
N VAL A 178 -9.72 0.67 6.98
CA VAL A 178 -9.13 1.99 7.32
C VAL A 178 -9.26 2.95 6.13
N MET A 179 -8.93 2.53 4.91
CA MET A 179 -9.05 3.36 3.71
C MET A 179 -10.50 3.79 3.45
N ILE A 180 -11.46 2.86 3.54
CA ILE A 180 -12.88 3.18 3.42
C ILE A 180 -13.30 4.20 4.48
N MET A 181 -12.88 4.01 5.73
CA MET A 181 -13.20 4.92 6.83
C MET A 181 -12.64 6.33 6.57
N VAL A 182 -11.36 6.46 6.22
CA VAL A 182 -10.76 7.77 5.93
C VAL A 182 -11.43 8.43 4.73
N MET A 183 -11.74 7.68 3.67
CA MET A 183 -12.48 8.22 2.52
C MET A 183 -13.87 8.72 2.90
N VAL A 184 -14.64 7.92 3.66
CA VAL A 184 -15.98 8.30 4.11
C VAL A 184 -15.92 9.52 5.02
N MET A 185 -14.97 9.58 5.95
CA MET A 185 -14.83 10.72 6.86
C MET A 185 -14.44 12.00 6.11
N VAL A 186 -13.48 11.94 5.18
CA VAL A 186 -13.10 13.09 4.34
C VAL A 186 -14.26 13.54 3.44
N MET A 187 -15.03 12.61 2.86
CA MET A 187 -16.21 12.96 2.05
C MET A 187 -17.28 13.66 2.90
N VAL A 188 -17.57 13.16 4.10
CA VAL A 188 -18.51 13.80 5.03
C VAL A 188 -18.02 15.20 5.43
N MET A 189 -16.71 15.37 5.67
CA MET A 189 -16.12 16.68 5.98
C MET A 189 -16.30 17.69 4.84
N ILE A 190 -16.06 17.28 3.59
CA ILE A 190 -16.23 18.14 2.41
C ILE A 190 -17.70 18.53 2.20
N MET A 191 -18.65 17.67 2.55
CA MET A 191 -20.08 17.94 2.38
C MET A 191 -20.69 18.84 3.47
N VAL A 192 -20.00 19.05 4.59
CA VAL A 192 -20.47 19.87 5.73
C VAL A 192 -19.92 21.30 5.68
N ILE A 193 -18.94 21.58 4.80
CA ILE A 193 -18.39 22.92 4.50
C ILE A 193 -19.10 23.52 3.30
#